data_AF-A0A1F3SZK3-F1
#
_entry.id   AF-A0A1F3SZK3-F1
#
_cell.length_a   1.000
_cell.length_b   1.000
_cell.length_c   1.000
_cell.angle_alpha   90.00
_cell.angle_beta   90.00
_cell.angle_gamma   90.00
#
_symmetry.space_group_name_H-M   'P 1'
#
loop_
_entity.id
_entity.type
_entity.pdbx_description
1 polymer ?
#
loop_
_entity_poly.entity_id
_entity_poly.type
_entity_poly.pdbx_seq_one_letter_code
_entity_poly.pdbx_strand_id
1 'polypeptide(L)'
;MNRSMIAIVACSAVIGMSACSKNSKNPVPFSPPAPQAAQGPAYKVVLSSKCVEESDEYCVGQYGFLVTADGTFEVGPGPAGQRKSGRISDDELKMIDAAVIAAVGGIDLNRAESCNEVDALASEDTVTISMSNGDVGLVRASGTNFCFQTATVEQAEALHKAIRELADKYYTLPFPDACEDAVEAIEALYPEMQKCSADTDCAYVTTNYDVIPPSSSQYVTTDACSKVKPLVVGNIAAIIQNQTKAYEALDQARYVCGERIIRYDCTGISGFMSSDGAPVCDTSAQMCRINPALNIH
;
A
#
# COMPACT_ATOMS: atom_id res chain seq x y z
N MET A 1 1.17 -37.17 37.28
CA MET A 1 2.01 -36.88 36.10
C MET A 1 2.98 -35.79 36.50
N ASN A 2 4.24 -36.18 36.75
CA ASN A 2 5.30 -35.29 37.23
C ASN A 2 5.82 -34.42 36.10
N ARG A 3 5.82 -33.10 36.29
CA ARG A 3 6.42 -32.13 35.38
C ARG A 3 7.85 -31.85 35.83
N SER A 4 8.83 -32.35 35.07
CA SER A 4 10.24 -31.95 35.21
C SER A 4 10.49 -30.69 34.39
N MET A 5 10.82 -29.59 35.08
CA MET A 5 11.40 -28.39 34.47
C MET A 5 12.91 -28.59 34.32
N ILE A 6 13.43 -28.45 33.11
CA ILE A 6 14.87 -28.37 32.84
C ILE A 6 15.18 -26.90 32.54
N ALA A 7 15.93 -26.27 33.45
CA ALA A 7 16.47 -24.94 33.26
C ALA A 7 17.83 -25.04 32.55
N ILE A 8 17.95 -24.42 31.38
CA ILE A 8 19.20 -24.29 30.64
C ILE A 8 19.77 -22.90 30.91
N VAL A 9 20.90 -22.86 31.63
CA VAL A 9 21.71 -21.66 31.86
C VAL A 9 22.74 -21.56 30.74
N ALA A 10 22.61 -20.57 29.87
CA ALA A 10 23.61 -20.26 28.84
C ALA A 10 24.50 -19.10 29.32
N CYS A 11 25.75 -19.43 29.67
CA CYS A 11 26.84 -18.47 29.86
C CYS A 11 27.43 -18.10 28.51
N SER A 12 27.26 -16.86 28.07
CA SER A 12 27.97 -16.31 26.91
C SER A 12 29.05 -15.34 27.39
N ALA A 13 30.30 -15.74 27.17
CA ALA A 13 31.51 -15.01 27.49
C ALA A 13 31.70 -13.80 26.55
N VAL A 14 31.99 -12.64 27.13
CA VAL A 14 32.41 -11.43 26.43
C VAL A 14 33.91 -11.52 26.15
N ILE A 15 34.29 -11.57 24.87
CA ILE A 15 35.68 -11.40 24.44
C ILE A 15 35.79 -10.00 23.82
N GLY A 16 36.33 -9.06 24.59
CA GLY A 16 36.78 -7.78 24.07
C GLY A 16 38.14 -7.94 23.40
N MET A 17 38.23 -7.59 22.12
CA MET A 17 39.51 -7.33 21.46
C MET A 17 39.55 -5.88 21.00
N SER A 18 40.30 -5.09 21.76
CA SER A 18 40.74 -3.75 21.42
C SER A 18 41.95 -3.86 20.49
N ALA A 19 41.79 -3.52 19.21
CA ALA A 19 42.90 -3.38 18.28
C ALA A 19 43.03 -1.91 17.84
N CYS A 20 44.05 -1.23 18.35
CA CYS A 20 44.50 0.07 17.87
C CYS A 20 45.25 -0.11 16.54
N SER A 21 44.69 0.41 15.44
CA SER A 21 45.41 0.51 14.16
C SER A 21 45.84 1.94 13.90
N LYS A 22 47.16 2.08 13.70
CA LYS A 22 47.90 3.32 13.45
C LYS A 22 47.66 3.86 12.03
N ASN A 23 47.66 5.20 11.94
CA ASN A 23 47.78 6.07 10.78
C ASN A 23 48.36 5.46 9.49
N SER A 24 47.56 5.52 8.42
CA SER A 24 48.05 5.76 7.05
C SER A 24 47.50 7.10 6.58
N LYS A 25 48.37 7.99 6.14
CA LYS A 25 48.02 9.25 5.48
C LYS A 25 47.38 8.92 4.13
N ASN A 26 46.07 8.70 4.11
CA ASN A 26 45.32 8.67 2.87
C ASN A 26 45.10 10.11 2.38
N PRO A 27 45.37 10.41 1.10
CA PRO A 27 44.96 11.67 0.50
C PRO A 27 43.45 11.80 0.66
N VAL A 28 43.01 12.92 1.23
CA VAL A 28 41.61 13.23 1.50
C VAL A 28 40.86 13.08 0.17
N PRO A 29 39.90 12.15 0.06
CA PRO A 29 39.03 12.09 -1.11
C PRO A 29 38.36 13.45 -1.23
N PHE A 30 38.41 14.02 -2.43
CA PHE A 30 37.70 15.24 -2.77
C PHE A 30 36.21 14.94 -2.54
N SER A 31 35.71 15.27 -1.34
CA SER A 31 34.29 15.16 -1.05
C SER A 31 33.65 16.28 -1.86
N PRO A 32 32.81 15.97 -2.87
CA PRO A 32 32.04 17.00 -3.54
C PRO A 32 31.32 17.82 -2.46
N PRO A 33 31.28 19.16 -2.59
CA PRO A 33 30.61 19.99 -1.60
C PRO A 33 29.21 19.41 -1.35
N ALA A 34 28.90 19.15 -0.08
CA ALA A 34 27.57 18.72 0.31
C ALA A 34 26.56 19.67 -0.36
N PRO A 35 25.52 19.16 -1.03
CA PRO A 35 24.51 20.00 -1.65
C PRO A 35 24.10 21.07 -0.64
N GLN A 36 24.38 22.33 -0.96
CA GLN A 36 23.99 23.43 -0.09
C GLN A 36 22.47 23.35 0.01
N ALA A 37 21.96 23.07 1.21
CA ALA A 37 20.53 23.07 1.47
C ALA A 37 19.97 24.42 1.00
N ALA A 38 19.01 24.38 0.08
CA ALA A 38 18.37 25.58 -0.45
C ALA A 38 17.89 26.44 0.72
N GLN A 39 18.37 27.68 0.81
CA GLN A 39 18.04 28.62 1.88
C GLN A 39 16.63 29.24 1.72
N GLY A 40 15.68 28.47 1.19
CA GLY A 40 14.28 28.88 1.05
C GLY A 40 13.51 28.79 2.37
N PRO A 41 12.35 29.47 2.48
CA PRO A 41 11.46 29.30 3.62
C PRO A 41 11.01 27.84 3.73
N ALA A 42 11.10 27.26 4.92
CA ALA A 42 10.60 25.91 5.16
C ALA A 42 9.06 25.92 5.10
N TYR A 43 8.50 25.33 4.05
CA TYR A 43 7.06 25.16 3.86
C TYR A 43 6.69 23.69 3.56
N LYS A 44 5.41 23.38 3.77
CA LYS A 44 4.76 22.18 3.24
C LYS A 44 3.46 22.60 2.56
N VAL A 45 3.22 22.15 1.33
CA VAL A 45 1.96 22.31 0.62
C VAL A 45 1.24 20.98 0.62
N VAL A 46 -0.04 20.96 0.99
CA VAL A 46 -0.87 19.76 1.00
C VAL A 46 -2.10 20.01 0.14
N LEU A 47 -2.30 19.17 -0.87
CA LEU A 47 -3.55 19.05 -1.63
C LEU A 47 -4.34 17.87 -1.06
N SER A 48 -5.60 18.11 -0.69
CA SER A 48 -6.58 17.08 -0.37
C SER A 48 -7.75 17.24 -1.33
N SER A 49 -8.21 16.16 -1.92
CA SER A 49 -9.32 16.18 -2.86
C SER A 49 -10.45 15.30 -2.36
N LYS A 50 -11.66 15.55 -2.86
CA LYS A 50 -12.82 14.66 -2.71
C LYS A 50 -13.54 14.60 -4.05
N CYS A 51 -13.59 13.42 -4.67
CA CYS A 51 -14.23 13.26 -5.97
C CYS A 51 -15.74 12.99 -5.82
N VAL A 52 -16.52 13.48 -6.79
CA VAL A 52 -17.99 13.43 -6.74
C VAL A 52 -18.53 12.14 -7.39
N GLU A 53 -17.88 11.66 -8.45
CA GLU A 53 -18.39 10.56 -9.30
C GLU A 53 -17.49 9.31 -9.32
N GLU A 54 -16.23 9.42 -8.91
CA GLU A 54 -15.25 8.32 -8.95
C GLU A 54 -15.14 7.62 -7.58
N SER A 55 -14.76 6.33 -7.57
CA SER A 55 -14.38 5.68 -6.31
C SER A 55 -13.11 6.31 -5.75
N ASP A 56 -12.99 6.33 -4.42
CA ASP A 56 -11.89 6.96 -3.68
C ASP A 56 -10.48 6.59 -4.19
N GLU A 57 -10.30 5.38 -4.73
CA GLU A 57 -9.03 4.90 -5.26
C GLU A 57 -8.61 5.55 -6.60
N TYR A 58 -9.56 6.05 -7.40
CA TYR A 58 -9.27 6.75 -8.66
C TYR A 58 -9.21 8.28 -8.49
N CYS A 59 -9.51 8.77 -7.30
CA CYS A 59 -9.52 10.20 -7.01
C CYS A 59 -8.11 10.73 -6.65
N VAL A 60 -7.52 11.53 -7.55
CA VAL A 60 -6.23 12.21 -7.29
C VAL A 60 -6.37 13.13 -6.08
N GLY A 61 -5.52 12.90 -5.06
CA GLY A 61 -5.49 13.71 -3.84
C GLY A 61 -6.46 13.27 -2.74
N GLN A 62 -7.27 12.21 -2.93
CA GLN A 62 -8.18 11.69 -1.90
C GLN A 62 -7.46 11.36 -0.59
N TYR A 63 -6.28 10.73 -0.68
CA TYR A 63 -5.46 10.36 0.48
C TYR A 63 -4.38 11.42 0.79
N GLY A 64 -4.50 12.62 0.23
CA GLY A 64 -3.55 13.71 0.38
C GLY A 64 -2.33 13.58 -0.53
N PHE A 65 -1.87 14.73 -1.03
CA PHE A 65 -0.62 14.90 -1.75
C PHE A 65 0.16 16.05 -1.14
N LEU A 66 1.34 15.77 -0.61
CA LEU A 66 2.18 16.70 0.13
C LEU A 66 3.48 16.97 -0.63
N VAL A 67 3.90 18.23 -0.70
CA VAL A 67 5.21 18.65 -1.23
C VAL A 67 5.90 19.56 -0.22
N THR A 68 7.17 19.31 0.07
CA THR A 68 8.01 20.11 0.97
C THR A 68 8.97 21.01 0.20
N ALA A 69 9.46 22.06 0.86
CA ALA A 69 10.40 23.03 0.28
C ALA A 69 11.75 22.46 -0.23
N ASP A 70 12.10 21.22 0.12
CA ASP A 70 13.29 20.54 -0.38
C ASP A 70 13.01 19.67 -1.62
N GLY A 71 11.79 19.73 -2.16
CA GLY A 71 11.33 18.95 -3.32
C GLY A 71 10.94 17.51 -3.00
N THR A 72 10.86 17.13 -1.73
CA THR A 72 10.30 15.82 -1.36
C THR A 72 8.78 15.86 -1.48
N PHE A 73 8.19 14.81 -2.05
CA PHE A 73 6.74 14.62 -2.06
C PHE A 73 6.34 13.37 -1.27
N GLU A 74 5.11 13.39 -0.76
CA GLU A 74 4.48 12.26 -0.09
C GLU A 74 3.00 12.15 -0.48
N VAL A 75 2.52 10.93 -0.64
CA VAL A 75 1.11 10.61 -0.93
C VAL A 75 0.60 9.65 0.13
N GLY A 76 -0.57 9.91 0.69
CA GLY A 76 -1.17 9.09 1.74
C GLY A 76 -1.19 9.75 3.13
N PRO A 77 -1.61 9.01 4.17
CA PRO A 77 -1.80 7.55 4.18
C PRO A 77 -3.09 7.10 3.48
N GLY A 78 -2.99 6.00 2.72
CA GLY A 78 -4.16 5.26 2.24
C GLY A 78 -4.89 4.47 3.35
N PRO A 79 -5.95 3.72 3.01
CA PRO A 79 -6.80 3.03 3.98
C PRO A 79 -6.08 2.00 4.87
N ALA A 80 -4.96 1.43 4.42
CA ALA A 80 -4.11 0.53 5.23
C ALA A 80 -2.79 1.19 5.67
N GLY A 81 -2.72 2.52 5.65
CA GLY A 81 -1.53 3.27 6.04
C GLY A 81 -0.44 3.34 4.96
N GLN A 82 -0.75 2.95 3.72
CA GLN A 82 0.21 3.00 2.61
C GLN A 82 0.63 4.43 2.34
N ARG A 83 1.93 4.65 2.15
CA ARG A 83 2.49 5.94 1.75
C ARG A 83 3.40 5.74 0.55
N LYS A 84 3.40 6.72 -0.34
CA LYS A 84 4.36 6.80 -1.44
C LYS A 84 5.13 8.10 -1.31
N SER A 85 6.46 8.03 -1.33
CA SER A 85 7.32 9.22 -1.25
C SER A 85 8.35 9.24 -2.36
N GLY A 86 8.79 10.42 -2.73
CA GLY A 86 9.86 10.59 -3.72
C GLY A 86 10.35 12.02 -3.77
N ARG A 87 11.02 12.38 -4.85
CA ARG A 87 11.46 13.75 -5.13
C ARG A 87 10.92 14.22 -6.47
N ILE A 88 10.46 15.46 -6.53
CA ILE A 88 10.14 16.15 -7.78
C ILE A 88 11.44 16.67 -8.42
N SER A 89 11.39 17.00 -9.70
CA SER A 89 12.53 17.59 -10.41
C SER A 89 12.80 19.03 -9.96
N ASP A 90 14.01 19.54 -10.23
CA ASP A 90 14.40 20.91 -9.85
C ASP A 90 13.53 21.98 -10.54
N ASP A 91 13.04 21.73 -11.76
CA ASP A 91 12.18 22.68 -12.48
C ASP A 91 10.75 22.68 -11.92
N GLU A 92 10.25 21.52 -11.52
CA GLU A 92 8.99 21.39 -10.78
C GLU A 92 9.06 22.06 -9.40
N LEU A 93 10.20 21.91 -8.71
CA LEU A 93 10.44 22.59 -7.44
C LEU A 93 10.45 24.11 -7.62
N LYS A 94 11.15 24.65 -8.62
CA LYS A 94 11.11 26.10 -8.92
C LYS A 94 9.70 26.60 -9.22
N MET A 95 8.90 25.80 -9.94
CA MET A 95 7.51 26.13 -10.28
C MET A 95 6.65 26.25 -9.02
N ILE A 96 6.67 25.23 -8.15
CA ILE A 96 5.87 25.26 -6.92
C ILE A 96 6.39 26.29 -5.93
N ASP A 97 7.71 26.49 -5.82
CA ASP A 97 8.32 27.55 -5.00
C ASP A 97 7.80 28.94 -5.41
N ALA A 98 7.80 29.24 -6.70
CA ALA A 98 7.32 30.53 -7.21
C ALA A 98 5.84 30.73 -6.88
N ALA A 99 5.01 29.69 -7.03
CA ALA A 99 3.59 29.75 -6.70
C ALA A 99 3.34 29.93 -5.19
N VAL A 100 4.10 29.23 -4.34
CA VAL A 100 4.05 29.37 -2.88
C VAL A 100 4.45 30.76 -2.45
N ILE A 101 5.55 31.31 -2.97
CA ILE A 101 6.02 32.66 -2.63
C ILE A 101 4.97 33.71 -3.02
N ALA A 102 4.37 33.58 -4.22
CA ALA A 102 3.32 34.49 -4.68
C ALA A 102 2.06 34.40 -3.79
N ALA A 103 1.62 33.19 -3.46
CA ALA A 103 0.45 32.98 -2.62
C ALA A 103 0.68 33.49 -1.19
N VAL A 104 1.82 33.17 -0.59
CA VAL A 104 2.17 33.53 0.80
C VAL A 104 2.45 35.02 0.97
N GLY A 105 3.15 35.64 0.00
CA GLY A 105 3.45 37.07 0.06
C GLY A 105 2.20 37.96 0.07
N GLY A 106 1.05 37.40 -0.31
CA GLY A 106 -0.25 38.06 -0.31
C GLY A 106 -1.18 37.69 0.85
N ILE A 107 -0.78 36.77 1.76
CA ILE A 107 -1.67 36.33 2.84
C ILE A 107 -1.87 37.47 3.85
N ASP A 108 -3.13 37.83 4.06
CA ASP A 108 -3.56 38.55 5.25
C ASP A 108 -4.36 37.57 6.12
N LEU A 109 -3.76 37.15 7.24
CA LEU A 109 -4.38 36.19 8.17
C LEU A 109 -5.70 36.69 8.78
N ASN A 110 -6.00 37.99 8.68
CA ASN A 110 -7.25 38.57 9.15
C ASN A 110 -8.27 38.78 8.04
N ARG A 111 -7.89 38.52 6.78
CA ARG A 111 -8.79 38.66 5.64
C ARG A 111 -9.82 37.53 5.66
N ALA A 112 -11.08 37.89 5.51
CA ALA A 112 -12.13 36.92 5.28
C ALA A 112 -11.91 36.23 3.93
N GLU A 113 -12.14 34.91 3.90
CA GLU A 113 -12.14 34.12 2.66
C GLU A 113 -13.01 34.80 1.60
N SER A 114 -12.47 34.94 0.39
CA SER A 114 -13.17 35.46 -0.78
C SER A 114 -13.48 34.31 -1.72
N CYS A 115 -14.68 34.26 -2.31
CA CYS A 115 -15.08 33.19 -3.21
C CYS A 115 -15.52 33.78 -4.56
N ASN A 116 -15.06 33.13 -5.63
CA ASN A 116 -15.50 33.40 -6.99
C ASN A 116 -16.32 32.21 -7.51
N GLU A 117 -17.32 32.49 -8.34
CA GLU A 117 -17.99 31.45 -9.11
C GLU A 117 -17.09 30.98 -10.25
N VAL A 118 -17.02 29.65 -10.43
CA VAL A 118 -16.27 28.96 -11.48
C VAL A 118 -17.15 27.88 -12.11
N ASP A 119 -16.71 27.35 -13.25
CA ASP A 119 -17.35 26.17 -13.84
C ASP A 119 -17.33 24.99 -12.86
N ALA A 120 -18.30 24.09 -13.00
CA ALA A 120 -18.42 22.92 -12.13
C ALA A 120 -17.13 22.08 -12.16
N LEU A 121 -16.59 21.84 -10.97
CA LEU A 121 -15.35 21.09 -10.79
C LEU A 121 -15.61 19.58 -10.69
N ALA A 122 -14.72 18.79 -11.27
CA ALA A 122 -14.77 17.33 -11.18
C ALA A 122 -14.41 16.79 -9.77
N SER A 123 -13.66 17.58 -9.00
CA SER A 123 -13.29 17.27 -7.62
C SER A 123 -13.39 18.49 -6.72
N GLU A 124 -13.65 18.25 -5.43
CA GLU A 124 -13.54 19.26 -4.39
C GLU A 124 -12.12 19.26 -3.83
N ASP A 125 -11.35 20.30 -4.11
CA ASP A 125 -9.95 20.38 -3.75
C ASP A 125 -9.74 21.37 -2.59
N THR A 126 -8.85 21.04 -1.67
CA THR A 126 -8.39 21.94 -0.60
C THR A 126 -6.87 21.98 -0.62
N VAL A 127 -6.30 23.19 -0.68
CA VAL A 127 -4.85 23.40 -0.61
C VAL A 127 -4.51 24.13 0.69
N THR A 128 -3.70 23.48 1.52
CA THR A 128 -3.19 24.04 2.78
C THR A 128 -1.69 24.23 2.68
N ILE A 129 -1.20 25.34 3.24
CA ILE A 129 0.24 25.57 3.42
C ILE A 129 0.58 25.62 4.90
N SER A 130 1.54 24.79 5.31
CA SER A 130 2.16 24.81 6.63
C SER A 130 3.48 25.57 6.59
N MET A 131 3.63 26.55 7.47
CA MET A 131 4.85 27.33 7.67
C MET A 131 5.19 27.40 9.17
N SER A 132 6.36 27.97 9.51
CA SER A 132 6.81 28.11 10.90
C SER A 132 5.84 28.86 11.84
N ASN A 133 4.94 29.67 11.28
CA ASN A 133 3.92 30.45 11.99
C ASN A 133 2.54 29.76 12.08
N GLY A 134 2.38 28.58 11.48
CA GLY A 134 1.13 27.80 11.50
C GLY A 134 0.67 27.33 10.12
N ASP A 135 -0.50 26.70 10.10
CA ASP A 135 -1.16 26.20 8.89
C ASP A 135 -2.19 27.22 8.40
N VAL A 136 -2.21 27.48 7.08
CA VAL A 136 -3.17 28.38 6.43
C VAL A 136 -3.83 27.65 5.27
N GLY A 137 -5.16 27.58 5.29
CA GLY A 137 -5.95 27.11 4.15
C GLY A 137 -5.99 28.19 3.08
N LEU A 138 -5.38 27.94 1.92
CA LEU A 138 -5.23 28.96 0.88
C LEU A 138 -6.27 28.87 -0.21
N VAL A 139 -6.69 27.65 -0.52
CA VAL A 139 -7.63 27.37 -1.61
C VAL A 139 -8.63 26.32 -1.16
N ARG A 140 -9.89 26.55 -1.47
CA ARG A 140 -10.96 25.57 -1.38
C ARG A 140 -11.84 25.68 -2.63
N ALA A 141 -11.83 24.64 -3.43
CA ALA A 141 -12.58 24.54 -4.67
C ALA A 141 -13.68 23.48 -4.48
N SER A 142 -14.95 23.82 -4.62
CA SER A 142 -16.07 22.88 -4.42
C SER A 142 -17.29 23.29 -5.22
N GLY A 143 -17.86 22.34 -5.96
CA GLY A 143 -18.97 22.58 -6.87
C GLY A 143 -18.61 23.64 -7.91
N THR A 144 -19.26 24.80 -7.81
CA THR A 144 -19.03 25.98 -8.68
C THR A 144 -18.34 27.13 -7.95
N ASN A 145 -17.71 26.88 -6.80
CA ASN A 145 -17.06 27.92 -6.00
C ASN A 145 -15.57 27.67 -5.90
N PHE A 146 -14.79 28.74 -6.10
CA PHE A 146 -13.35 28.78 -5.82
C PHE A 146 -13.08 29.83 -4.76
N CYS A 147 -12.85 29.38 -3.54
CA CYS A 147 -12.61 30.20 -2.38
C CYS A 147 -11.11 30.27 -2.05
N PHE A 148 -10.64 31.46 -1.67
CA PHE A 148 -9.23 31.72 -1.41
C PHE A 148 -8.98 32.73 -0.28
N GLN A 149 -7.80 32.61 0.36
CA GLN A 149 -7.31 33.54 1.40
C GLN A 149 -6.01 34.27 1.01
N THR A 150 -5.55 34.10 -0.24
CA THR A 150 -4.40 34.83 -0.81
C THR A 150 -4.75 36.29 -1.11
N ALA A 151 -3.76 37.10 -1.54
CA ALA A 151 -4.04 38.50 -1.93
C ALA A 151 -4.95 38.56 -3.16
N THR A 152 -4.74 37.68 -4.14
CA THR A 152 -5.53 37.63 -5.37
C THR A 152 -5.93 36.21 -5.75
N VAL A 153 -7.00 36.08 -6.54
CA VAL A 153 -7.46 34.78 -7.04
C VAL A 153 -6.43 34.13 -7.96
N GLU A 154 -5.73 34.92 -8.76
CA GLU A 154 -4.72 34.42 -9.72
C GLU A 154 -3.55 33.74 -9.00
N GLN A 155 -3.17 34.23 -7.81
CA GLN A 155 -2.14 33.59 -6.98
C GLN A 155 -2.62 32.26 -6.39
N ALA A 156 -3.88 32.20 -5.97
CA ALA A 156 -4.49 30.97 -5.47
C ALA A 156 -4.64 29.92 -6.59
N GLU A 157 -5.12 30.32 -7.76
CA GLU A 157 -5.21 29.47 -8.94
C GLU A 157 -3.85 28.96 -9.39
N ALA A 158 -2.82 29.82 -9.40
CA ALA A 158 -1.46 29.41 -9.77
C ALA A 158 -0.91 28.34 -8.80
N LEU A 159 -1.13 28.50 -7.50
CA LEU A 159 -0.74 27.50 -6.50
C LEU A 159 -1.53 26.20 -6.64
N HIS A 160 -2.87 26.30 -6.75
CA HIS A 160 -3.74 25.12 -6.92
C HIS A 160 -3.39 24.35 -8.18
N LYS A 161 -3.20 25.03 -9.31
CA LYS A 161 -2.76 24.43 -10.55
C LYS A 161 -1.40 23.74 -10.41
N ALA A 162 -0.40 24.43 -9.83
CA ALA A 162 0.94 23.87 -9.67
C ALA A 162 0.94 22.60 -8.80
N ILE A 163 0.23 22.59 -7.67
CA ILE A 163 0.17 21.40 -6.81
C ILE A 163 -0.65 20.28 -7.47
N ARG A 164 -1.70 20.61 -8.23
CA ARG A 164 -2.51 19.63 -8.96
C ARG A 164 -1.72 18.96 -10.08
N GLU A 165 -0.96 19.72 -10.87
CA GLU A 165 -0.08 19.16 -11.91
C GLU A 165 0.95 18.17 -11.33
N LEU A 166 1.50 18.47 -10.14
CA LEU A 166 2.37 17.55 -9.43
C LEU A 166 1.62 16.31 -8.93
N ALA A 167 0.42 16.50 -8.36
CA ALA A 167 -0.41 15.39 -7.90
C ALA A 167 -0.76 14.46 -9.06
N ASP A 168 -1.28 14.97 -10.18
CA ASP A 168 -1.64 14.17 -11.36
C ASP A 168 -0.44 13.37 -11.92
N LYS A 169 0.79 13.87 -11.77
CA LYS A 169 2.00 13.19 -12.22
C LYS A 169 2.51 12.13 -11.23
N TYR A 170 2.48 12.41 -9.94
CA TYR A 170 3.16 11.59 -8.92
C TYR A 170 2.23 10.69 -8.10
N TYR A 171 0.93 11.00 -8.09
CA TYR A 171 -0.13 10.21 -7.47
C TYR A 171 -0.49 9.04 -8.39
N THR A 172 -0.19 7.80 -7.97
CA THR A 172 -0.52 6.61 -8.75
C THR A 172 -2.00 6.30 -8.62
N LEU A 173 -2.67 6.06 -9.75
CA LEU A 173 -4.06 5.61 -9.81
C LEU A 173 -4.16 4.20 -10.44
N PRO A 174 -5.04 3.31 -9.93
CA PRO A 174 -5.71 3.47 -8.63
C PRO A 174 -4.68 3.58 -7.50
N PHE A 175 -5.02 4.28 -6.42
CA PHE A 175 -4.11 4.41 -5.28
C PHE A 175 -3.80 3.01 -4.72
N PRO A 176 -2.52 2.65 -4.47
CA PRO A 176 -2.17 1.29 -4.07
C PRO A 176 -2.93 0.82 -2.83
N ASP A 177 -3.68 -0.27 -2.96
CA ASP A 177 -4.25 -0.98 -1.81
C ASP A 177 -3.35 -2.16 -1.46
N ALA A 178 -2.36 -1.91 -0.60
CA ALA A 178 -1.47 -2.96 -0.11
C ALA A 178 -2.18 -4.22 0.45
N CYS A 179 -3.44 -4.13 0.91
CA CYS A 179 -4.19 -5.32 1.27
C CYS A 179 -4.57 -6.14 0.03
N GLU A 180 -5.08 -5.49 -1.01
CA GLU A 180 -5.41 -6.13 -2.28
C GLU A 180 -4.14 -6.64 -2.99
N ASP A 181 -3.07 -5.85 -3.02
CA ASP A 181 -1.77 -6.26 -3.57
C ASP A 181 -1.24 -7.53 -2.87
N ALA A 182 -1.37 -7.61 -1.54
CA ALA A 182 -0.94 -8.77 -0.77
C ALA A 182 -1.84 -10.00 -1.01
N VAL A 183 -3.15 -9.80 -1.20
CA VAL A 183 -4.09 -10.86 -1.60
C VAL A 183 -3.73 -11.39 -2.99
N GLU A 184 -3.52 -10.52 -3.96
CA GLU A 184 -3.13 -10.89 -5.33
C GLU A 184 -1.79 -11.62 -5.37
N ALA A 185 -0.81 -11.18 -4.56
CA ALA A 185 0.50 -11.83 -4.48
C ALA A 185 0.41 -13.30 -4.04
N ILE A 186 -0.53 -13.64 -3.15
CA ILE A 186 -0.79 -15.02 -2.75
C ILE A 186 -1.49 -15.78 -3.88
N GLU A 187 -2.55 -15.22 -4.44
CA GLU A 187 -3.33 -15.87 -5.51
C GLU A 187 -2.48 -16.13 -6.77
N ALA A 188 -1.48 -15.30 -7.02
CA ALA A 188 -0.51 -15.47 -8.10
C ALA A 188 0.35 -16.74 -7.96
N LEU A 189 0.47 -17.34 -6.76
CA LEU A 189 1.18 -18.61 -6.55
C LEU A 189 0.32 -19.81 -6.98
N TYR A 190 -1.00 -19.68 -7.04
CA TYR A 190 -1.93 -20.79 -7.22
C TYR A 190 -1.77 -21.51 -8.57
N PRO A 191 -1.59 -20.82 -9.72
CA PRO A 191 -1.43 -21.50 -11.00
C PRO A 191 -0.23 -22.47 -11.03
N GLU A 192 0.88 -22.15 -10.36
CA GLU A 192 2.01 -23.08 -10.26
C GLU A 192 1.72 -24.25 -9.33
N MET A 193 1.03 -23.98 -8.22
CA MET A 193 0.64 -24.97 -7.23
C MET A 193 -0.47 -25.93 -7.71
N GLN A 194 -1.20 -25.61 -8.79
CA GLN A 194 -2.32 -26.42 -9.29
C GLN A 194 -1.99 -27.30 -10.50
N LYS A 195 -0.84 -27.13 -11.15
CA LYS A 195 -0.50 -27.88 -12.37
C LYS A 195 -0.38 -29.37 -12.11
N CYS A 196 -1.03 -30.21 -12.92
CA CYS A 196 -1.00 -31.67 -12.78
C CYS A 196 -0.82 -32.40 -14.11
N SER A 197 -0.36 -33.65 -14.04
CA SER A 197 -0.30 -34.57 -15.17
C SER A 197 -1.23 -35.77 -15.00
N ALA A 198 -1.58 -36.12 -13.76
CA ALA A 198 -2.49 -37.20 -13.42
C ALA A 198 -3.31 -36.88 -12.15
N ASP A 199 -4.44 -37.57 -11.97
CA ASP A 199 -5.30 -37.42 -10.76
C ASP A 199 -4.51 -37.68 -9.46
N THR A 200 -3.56 -38.61 -9.50
CA THR A 200 -2.71 -38.95 -8.35
C THR A 200 -1.78 -37.83 -7.91
N ASP A 201 -1.59 -36.80 -8.75
CA ASP A 201 -0.81 -35.63 -8.39
C ASP A 201 -1.61 -34.66 -7.51
N CYS A 202 -2.94 -34.77 -7.51
CA CYS A 202 -3.83 -33.81 -6.90
C CYS A 202 -4.22 -34.21 -5.48
N ALA A 203 -4.31 -33.22 -4.59
CA ALA A 203 -4.83 -33.37 -3.25
C ALA A 203 -5.64 -32.15 -2.83
N TYR A 204 -6.57 -32.35 -1.89
CA TYR A 204 -7.19 -31.25 -1.17
C TYR A 204 -6.19 -30.59 -0.25
N VAL A 205 -6.37 -29.29 -0.03
CA VAL A 205 -5.43 -28.46 0.71
C VAL A 205 -6.19 -27.70 1.80
N THR A 206 -5.59 -27.61 2.99
CA THR A 206 -6.18 -26.83 4.10
C THR A 206 -6.04 -25.33 3.84
N THR A 207 -6.71 -24.48 4.64
CA THR A 207 -6.51 -23.02 4.59
C THR A 207 -5.08 -22.58 4.94
N ASN A 208 -4.28 -23.50 5.48
CA ASN A 208 -2.88 -23.33 5.81
C ASN A 208 -1.99 -24.07 4.80
N TYR A 209 -2.42 -24.32 3.57
CA TYR A 209 -1.58 -24.94 2.53
C TYR A 209 -1.02 -26.33 2.89
N ASP A 210 -1.63 -27.04 3.85
CA ASP A 210 -1.26 -28.43 4.16
C ASP A 210 -2.00 -29.39 3.23
N VAL A 211 -1.28 -30.38 2.71
CA VAL A 211 -1.89 -31.45 1.91
C VAL A 211 -2.72 -32.37 2.80
N ILE A 212 -4.00 -32.52 2.48
CA ILE A 212 -4.90 -33.45 3.15
C ILE A 212 -4.66 -34.87 2.60
N PRO A 213 -4.26 -35.85 3.44
CA PRO A 213 -4.04 -37.22 2.98
C PRO A 213 -5.32 -37.84 2.40
N PRO A 214 -5.24 -38.64 1.31
CA PRO A 214 -6.42 -39.25 0.66
C PRO A 214 -7.25 -40.17 1.58
N SER A 215 -6.63 -40.75 2.61
CA SER A 215 -7.29 -41.62 3.59
C SER A 215 -7.90 -40.88 4.77
N SER A 216 -7.74 -39.55 4.83
CA SER A 216 -8.26 -38.74 5.93
C SER A 216 -9.63 -38.12 5.58
N SER A 217 -10.48 -37.99 6.60
CA SER A 217 -11.74 -37.27 6.50
C SER A 217 -11.58 -35.94 7.23
N GLN A 218 -11.35 -34.87 6.47
CA GLN A 218 -11.19 -33.51 6.95
C GLN A 218 -12.15 -32.58 6.20
N TYR A 219 -12.64 -31.54 6.86
CA TYR A 219 -13.47 -30.54 6.22
C TYR A 219 -12.60 -29.61 5.35
N VAL A 220 -12.90 -29.57 4.05
CA VAL A 220 -12.21 -28.74 3.07
C VAL A 220 -13.02 -27.45 2.91
N THR A 221 -12.38 -26.30 3.17
CA THR A 221 -13.04 -25.00 3.07
C THR A 221 -12.94 -24.46 1.65
N THR A 222 -14.07 -24.15 1.01
CA THR A 222 -14.14 -23.55 -0.33
C THR A 222 -14.35 -22.05 -0.30
N ASP A 223 -14.98 -21.55 0.77
CA ASP A 223 -15.10 -20.14 1.07
C ASP A 223 -14.83 -19.91 2.55
N ALA A 224 -13.80 -19.13 2.88
CA ALA A 224 -13.38 -18.87 4.24
C ALA A 224 -13.78 -17.48 4.75
N CYS A 225 -14.72 -16.80 4.08
CA CYS A 225 -15.04 -15.37 4.33
C CYS A 225 -13.82 -14.43 4.23
N SER A 226 -12.71 -14.91 3.70
CA SER A 226 -11.48 -14.15 3.51
C SER A 226 -11.47 -13.48 2.14
N LYS A 227 -10.77 -12.35 2.01
CA LYS A 227 -10.38 -11.75 0.73
C LYS A 227 -9.45 -12.68 -0.05
N VAL A 228 -8.56 -13.39 0.64
CA VAL A 228 -7.72 -14.44 0.05
C VAL A 228 -8.59 -15.66 -0.27
N LYS A 229 -8.75 -15.99 -1.55
CA LYS A 229 -9.46 -17.21 -1.95
C LYS A 229 -8.69 -18.43 -1.45
N PRO A 230 -9.35 -19.42 -0.83
CA PRO A 230 -8.68 -20.66 -0.44
C PRO A 230 -8.15 -21.41 -1.66
N LEU A 231 -6.91 -21.87 -1.60
CA LEU A 231 -6.42 -22.89 -2.54
C LEU A 231 -7.00 -24.24 -2.12
N VAL A 232 -8.13 -24.62 -2.71
CA VAL A 232 -8.89 -25.83 -2.29
C VAL A 232 -8.20 -27.13 -2.72
N VAL A 233 -7.62 -27.13 -3.92
CA VAL A 233 -6.95 -28.28 -4.53
C VAL A 233 -5.65 -27.81 -5.13
N GLY A 234 -4.59 -28.62 -4.99
CA GLY A 234 -3.31 -28.39 -5.62
C GLY A 234 -2.56 -29.68 -5.90
N ASN A 235 -1.50 -29.56 -6.67
CA ASN A 235 -0.53 -30.60 -6.92
C ASN A 235 0.34 -30.82 -5.67
N ILE A 236 0.38 -32.06 -5.17
CA ILE A 236 1.05 -32.42 -3.92
C ILE A 236 2.51 -31.93 -3.88
N ALA A 237 3.29 -32.15 -4.95
CA ALA A 237 4.70 -31.77 -4.98
C ALA A 237 4.87 -30.25 -5.05
N ALA A 238 4.06 -29.57 -5.85
CA ALA A 238 4.12 -28.11 -6.00
C ALA A 238 3.68 -27.37 -4.73
N ILE A 239 2.68 -27.91 -4.00
CA ILE A 239 2.28 -27.43 -2.68
C ILE A 239 3.46 -27.52 -1.71
N ILE A 240 4.07 -28.71 -1.58
CA ILE A 240 5.20 -28.92 -0.66
C ILE A 240 6.37 -27.98 -1.02
N GLN A 241 6.67 -27.81 -2.30
CA GLN A 241 7.76 -26.95 -2.76
C GLN A 241 7.52 -25.46 -2.46
N ASN A 242 6.27 -24.99 -2.53
CA ASN A 242 5.92 -23.57 -2.37
C ASN A 242 5.27 -23.25 -1.01
N GLN A 243 5.16 -24.23 -0.11
CA GLN A 243 4.41 -24.10 1.14
C GLN A 243 4.88 -22.91 1.98
N THR A 244 6.20 -22.79 2.21
CA THR A 244 6.79 -21.67 2.96
C THR A 244 6.45 -20.32 2.33
N LYS A 245 6.56 -20.19 1.01
CA LYS A 245 6.25 -18.93 0.30
C LYS A 245 4.77 -18.56 0.44
N ALA A 246 3.88 -19.54 0.32
CA ALA A 246 2.44 -19.32 0.47
C ALA A 246 2.09 -18.90 1.91
N TYR A 247 2.72 -19.49 2.92
CA TYR A 247 2.58 -19.06 4.31
C TYR A 247 3.06 -17.64 4.55
N GLU A 248 4.28 -17.31 4.10
CA GLU A 248 4.85 -15.97 4.26
C GLU A 248 3.96 -14.91 3.57
N ALA A 249 3.46 -15.21 2.38
CA ALA A 249 2.53 -14.33 1.67
C ALA A 249 1.20 -14.17 2.42
N LEU A 250 0.62 -15.27 2.95
CA LEU A 250 -0.61 -15.23 3.74
C LEU A 250 -0.46 -14.43 5.04
N ASP A 251 0.65 -14.60 5.75
CA ASP A 251 0.94 -13.83 6.96
C ASP A 251 1.16 -12.35 6.64
N GLN A 252 1.80 -12.03 5.50
CA GLN A 252 1.92 -10.66 5.03
C GLN A 252 0.55 -10.05 4.71
N ALA A 253 -0.34 -10.77 4.02
CA ALA A 253 -1.69 -10.27 3.76
C ALA A 253 -2.48 -10.07 5.05
N ARG A 254 -2.40 -10.99 6.02
CA ARG A 254 -3.02 -10.83 7.35
C ARG A 254 -2.50 -9.59 8.08
N TYR A 255 -1.19 -9.37 8.03
CA TYR A 255 -0.56 -8.21 8.65
C TYR A 255 -1.02 -6.89 8.02
N VAL A 256 -1.03 -6.79 6.69
CA VAL A 256 -1.37 -5.56 5.97
C VAL A 256 -2.88 -5.29 5.97
N CYS A 257 -3.70 -6.32 5.79
CA CYS A 257 -5.14 -6.18 5.75
C CYS A 257 -5.76 -6.00 7.15
N GLY A 258 -5.16 -6.56 8.20
CA GLY A 258 -5.77 -6.59 9.54
C GLY A 258 -7.18 -7.19 9.49
N GLU A 259 -8.15 -6.50 10.09
CA GLU A 259 -9.56 -6.93 10.08
C GLU A 259 -10.19 -6.90 8.67
N ARG A 260 -9.66 -6.11 7.73
CA ARG A 260 -10.16 -6.00 6.35
C ARG A 260 -9.92 -7.26 5.52
N ILE A 261 -9.13 -8.22 6.02
CA ILE A 261 -8.94 -9.50 5.32
C ILE A 261 -10.23 -10.31 5.29
N ILE A 262 -11.18 -10.05 6.20
CA ILE A 262 -12.50 -10.69 6.22
C ILE A 262 -13.48 -9.85 5.40
N ARG A 263 -14.24 -10.52 4.52
CA ARG A 263 -15.31 -9.92 3.72
C ARG A 263 -16.53 -9.62 4.59
N TYR A 264 -16.95 -8.36 4.62
CA TYR A 264 -18.08 -7.89 5.45
C TYR A 264 -19.43 -8.50 5.05
N ASP A 265 -19.58 -8.88 3.78
CA ASP A 265 -20.80 -9.46 3.19
C ASP A 265 -20.86 -10.99 3.28
N CYS A 266 -19.90 -11.62 3.98
CA CYS A 266 -19.88 -13.07 4.07
C CYS A 266 -21.01 -13.61 4.98
N THR A 267 -21.83 -14.48 4.42
CA THR A 267 -22.99 -15.09 5.12
C THR A 267 -22.67 -16.42 5.79
N GLY A 268 -21.48 -16.99 5.55
CA GLY A 268 -21.03 -18.24 6.18
C GLY A 268 -19.81 -18.85 5.49
N ILE A 269 -19.24 -19.88 6.13
CA ILE A 269 -18.15 -20.69 5.58
C ILE A 269 -18.76 -21.89 4.84
N SER A 270 -18.34 -22.13 3.59
CA SER A 270 -18.75 -23.29 2.79
C SER A 270 -17.61 -24.29 2.59
N GLY A 271 -17.97 -25.54 2.31
CA GLY A 271 -17.01 -26.63 2.20
C GLY A 271 -17.66 -28.00 2.09
N PHE A 272 -16.82 -29.04 2.08
CA PHE A 272 -17.23 -30.45 1.96
C PHE A 272 -16.23 -31.36 2.68
N MET A 273 -16.56 -32.64 2.88
CA MET A 273 -15.62 -33.58 3.48
C MET A 273 -14.68 -34.13 2.42
N SER A 274 -13.37 -34.18 2.69
CA SER A 274 -12.36 -34.70 1.76
C SER A 274 -12.61 -36.15 1.32
N SER A 275 -13.37 -36.91 2.13
CA SER A 275 -13.78 -38.29 1.84
C SER A 275 -14.91 -38.42 0.83
N ASP A 276 -15.60 -37.33 0.47
CA ASP A 276 -16.78 -37.37 -0.40
C ASP A 276 -16.43 -37.60 -1.88
N GLY A 277 -15.18 -37.36 -2.27
CA GLY A 277 -14.65 -37.68 -3.60
C GLY A 277 -13.22 -37.16 -3.79
N ALA A 278 -12.35 -37.96 -4.39
CA ALA A 278 -10.95 -37.57 -4.62
C ALA A 278 -10.83 -36.44 -5.66
N PRO A 279 -9.91 -35.48 -5.50
CA PRO A 279 -9.70 -34.44 -6.51
C PRO A 279 -9.21 -35.04 -7.82
N VAL A 280 -9.42 -34.32 -8.92
CA VAL A 280 -9.11 -34.81 -10.28
C VAL A 280 -8.20 -33.84 -11.00
N CYS A 281 -7.39 -34.35 -11.92
CA CYS A 281 -6.62 -33.56 -12.86
C CYS A 281 -7.47 -33.31 -14.11
N ASP A 282 -7.84 -32.05 -14.36
CA ASP A 282 -8.44 -31.68 -15.64
C ASP A 282 -7.36 -31.74 -16.72
N THR A 283 -7.37 -32.82 -17.50
CA THR A 283 -6.37 -33.08 -18.54
C THR A 283 -6.36 -32.04 -19.66
N SER A 284 -7.48 -31.33 -19.88
CA SER A 284 -7.57 -30.28 -20.90
C SER A 284 -6.86 -29.00 -20.46
N ALA A 285 -6.95 -28.68 -19.16
CA ALA A 285 -6.35 -27.49 -18.57
C ALA A 285 -5.00 -27.77 -17.88
N GLN A 286 -4.66 -29.04 -17.69
CA GLN A 286 -3.54 -29.53 -16.86
C GLN A 286 -3.56 -28.93 -15.45
N MET A 287 -4.75 -28.84 -14.84
CA MET A 287 -4.95 -28.25 -13.51
C MET A 287 -5.75 -29.17 -12.59
N CYS A 288 -5.31 -29.28 -11.34
CA CYS A 288 -6.05 -29.95 -10.28
C CYS A 288 -7.35 -29.21 -10.00
N ARG A 289 -8.46 -29.95 -9.90
CA ARG A 289 -9.79 -29.43 -9.64
C ARG A 289 -10.50 -30.25 -8.57
N ILE A 290 -11.50 -29.63 -7.96
CA ILE A 290 -12.41 -30.34 -7.08
C ILE A 290 -13.16 -31.40 -7.89
N ASN A 291 -13.44 -32.55 -7.29
CA ASN A 291 -14.17 -33.62 -7.96
C ASN A 291 -15.53 -33.10 -8.45
N PRO A 292 -15.85 -33.21 -9.76
CA PRO A 292 -17.11 -32.69 -10.30
C PRO A 292 -18.36 -33.41 -9.79
N ALA A 293 -18.22 -34.57 -9.14
CA ALA A 293 -19.32 -35.27 -8.48
C ALA A 293 -19.75 -34.60 -7.15
N LEU A 294 -18.93 -33.68 -6.61
CA LEU A 294 -19.27 -32.94 -5.40
C LEU A 294 -20.21 -31.79 -5.75
N ASN A 295 -21.43 -31.84 -5.21
CA ASN A 295 -22.37 -30.72 -5.28
C ASN A 295 -22.00 -29.69 -4.21
N ILE A 296 -21.15 -28.74 -4.58
CA ILE A 296 -20.80 -27.60 -3.73
C ILE A 296 -21.90 -26.56 -3.91
N HIS A 297 -22.60 -26.23 -2.83
CA HIS A 297 -23.66 -25.22 -2.79
C HIS A 297 -23.12 -23.87 -2.32
#